data_AF-A0A1J0VVL1-F1
#
_entry.id   AF-A0A1J0VVL1-F1
#
_cell.length_a   1.000
_cell.length_b   1.000
_cell.length_c   1.000
_cell.angle_alpha   90.00
_cell.angle_beta   90.00
_cell.angle_gamma   90.00
#
_symmetry.space_group_name_H-M   'P 1'
#
loop_
_entity.id
_entity.type
_entity.pdbx_description
1 polymer ?
#
loop_
_entity_poly.entity_id
_entity_poly.type
_entity_poly.pdbx_seq_one_letter_code
_entity_poly.pdbx_strand_id
1 'polypeptide(L)'
;MRRWLEDDVIAHGRLPLLCFLLGFILGFVVIRISVRLIRAKVKWWPGNLKAGDTHIHHMVFGVITVLLSGIGLIATAEDSTQVTSSVLATLFGIGAALVLDEFALIFYLRDVYWEEQGRTSVDAVFVAVAVTGLLLLGVQPATFLDYDSFRQSRGIGVRVGFALSLALNLLLAAVVIAKGKIWTGLFGMFFAPLLLIGAVRLSRPGAPWARWRYGNRPKTMSRAIARERRYRRPVIRAKIFIQDLIAGTPDIEHARTAAEAELQRTVVAAPSAPPPHPHLLPRRRAEPAGDHAADE
;
A
#
# COMPACT_ATOMS: atom_id res chain seq x y z
N MET A 1 -22.35 -15.96 13.81
CA MET A 1 -22.57 -14.79 12.93
C MET A 1 -23.45 -13.73 13.59
N ARG A 2 -24.69 -14.06 14.00
CA ARG A 2 -25.57 -13.11 14.73
C ARG A 2 -24.94 -12.55 16.02
N ARG A 3 -24.40 -13.41 16.89
CA ARG A 3 -23.71 -12.98 18.13
C ARG A 3 -22.51 -12.06 17.87
N TRP A 4 -21.62 -12.39 16.95
CA TRP A 4 -20.51 -11.51 16.55
C TRP A 4 -21.00 -10.14 16.03
N LEU A 5 -22.08 -10.12 15.23
CA LEU A 5 -22.64 -8.87 14.72
C LEU A 5 -23.23 -8.00 15.84
N GLU A 6 -24.01 -8.61 16.73
CA GLU A 6 -24.67 -7.93 17.85
C GLU A 6 -23.64 -7.49 18.93
N ASP A 7 -22.76 -8.40 19.35
CA ASP A 7 -21.85 -8.24 20.50
C ASP A 7 -20.53 -7.56 20.13
N ASP A 8 -19.93 -7.86 18.97
CA ASP A 8 -18.58 -7.35 18.62
C ASP A 8 -18.61 -6.15 17.67
N VAL A 9 -19.65 -6.01 16.84
CA VAL A 9 -19.74 -4.94 15.83
C VAL A 9 -20.68 -3.82 16.25
N ILE A 10 -21.94 -4.16 16.56
CA ILE A 10 -22.96 -3.17 16.90
C ILE A 10 -22.67 -2.59 18.29
N ALA A 11 -22.42 -3.44 19.31
CA ALA A 11 -22.18 -2.97 20.67
C ALA A 11 -20.87 -2.16 20.82
N HIS A 12 -19.87 -2.39 19.97
CA HIS A 12 -18.61 -1.64 19.96
C HIS A 12 -18.62 -0.42 19.02
N GLY A 13 -19.78 -0.04 18.47
CA GLY A 13 -19.92 1.12 17.60
C GLY A 13 -19.24 0.99 16.23
N ARG A 14 -18.89 -0.22 15.80
CA ARG A 14 -18.17 -0.49 14.53
C ARG A 14 -19.09 -0.67 13.33
N LEU A 15 -20.41 -0.56 13.51
CA LEU A 15 -21.40 -0.72 12.44
C LEU A 15 -21.13 0.21 11.23
N PRO A 16 -20.81 1.51 11.41
CA PRO A 16 -20.51 2.37 10.26
C PRO A 16 -19.29 1.90 9.47
N LEU A 17 -18.27 1.39 10.15
CA LEU A 17 -17.07 0.83 9.51
C LEU A 17 -17.39 -0.45 8.71
N LEU A 18 -18.32 -1.27 9.19
CA LEU A 18 -18.77 -2.48 8.49
C LEU A 18 -19.55 -2.09 7.24
N CYS A 19 -20.46 -1.14 7.37
CA CYS A 19 -21.22 -0.55 6.28
C CYS A 19 -20.32 0.08 5.22
N PHE A 20 -19.28 0.81 5.63
CA PHE A 20 -18.23 1.29 4.72
C PHE A 20 -17.58 0.14 3.95
N LEU A 21 -17.13 -0.93 4.63
CA LEU A 21 -16.47 -2.05 3.97
C LEU A 21 -17.39 -2.75 2.96
N LEU A 22 -18.65 -2.98 3.33
CA LEU A 22 -19.64 -3.59 2.46
C LEU A 22 -19.95 -2.70 1.25
N GLY A 23 -20.16 -1.40 1.47
CA GLY A 23 -20.35 -0.43 0.40
C GLY A 23 -19.15 -0.36 -0.56
N PHE A 24 -17.94 -0.40 -0.02
CA PHE A 24 -16.70 -0.43 -0.79
C PHE A 24 -16.58 -1.69 -1.67
N ILE A 25 -16.76 -2.88 -1.09
CA ILE A 25 -16.70 -4.14 -1.85
C ILE A 25 -17.79 -4.18 -2.92
N LEU A 26 -19.02 -3.82 -2.57
CA LEU A 26 -20.14 -3.82 -3.49
C LEU A 26 -19.92 -2.82 -4.63
N GLY A 27 -19.52 -1.59 -4.31
CA GLY A 27 -19.23 -0.54 -5.29
C GLY A 27 -18.14 -0.98 -6.28
N PHE A 28 -17.07 -1.59 -5.78
CA PHE A 28 -15.98 -2.10 -6.63
C PHE A 28 -16.45 -3.22 -7.55
N VAL A 29 -17.18 -4.21 -7.03
CA VAL A 29 -17.69 -5.33 -7.83
C VAL A 29 -18.66 -4.82 -8.91
N VAL A 30 -19.59 -3.93 -8.55
CA VAL A 30 -20.57 -3.37 -9.48
C VAL A 30 -19.89 -2.59 -10.60
N ILE A 31 -18.92 -1.71 -10.28
CA ILE A 31 -18.24 -0.95 -11.33
C ILE A 31 -17.37 -1.85 -12.21
N ARG A 32 -16.75 -2.89 -11.64
CA ARG A 32 -15.99 -3.87 -12.43
C ARG A 32 -16.88 -4.64 -13.40
N ILE A 33 -18.09 -5.01 -12.97
CA ILE A 33 -19.09 -5.64 -13.84
C ILE A 33 -19.55 -4.66 -14.92
N SER A 34 -19.84 -3.41 -14.54
CA SER A 34 -20.21 -2.34 -15.48
C SER A 34 -19.22 -2.21 -16.63
N VAL A 35 -17.94 -2.02 -16.30
CA VAL A 35 -16.87 -1.84 -17.30
C VAL A 35 -16.75 -3.07 -18.21
N ARG A 36 -16.96 -4.28 -17.69
CA ARG A 36 -16.98 -5.49 -18.51
C ARG A 36 -18.14 -5.54 -19.47
N LEU A 37 -19.36 -5.23 -19.02
CA LEU A 37 -20.54 -5.22 -19.86
C LEU A 37 -20.39 -4.20 -20.99
N ILE A 38 -19.82 -3.03 -20.68
CA ILE A 38 -19.49 -2.00 -21.66
C ILE A 38 -18.45 -2.51 -22.69
N ARG A 39 -17.35 -3.14 -22.24
CA ARG A 39 -16.34 -3.72 -23.14
C ARG A 39 -16.90 -4.86 -24.00
N ALA A 40 -17.81 -5.67 -23.46
CA ALA A 40 -18.50 -6.74 -24.15
C ALA A 40 -19.62 -6.24 -25.09
N LYS A 41 -19.83 -4.91 -25.20
CA LYS A 41 -20.91 -4.27 -25.98
C LYS A 41 -22.31 -4.78 -25.59
N VAL A 42 -22.48 -5.21 -24.35
CA VAL A 42 -23.78 -5.63 -23.80
C VAL A 42 -24.53 -4.39 -23.33
N LYS A 43 -25.80 -4.25 -23.74
CA LYS A 43 -26.66 -3.15 -23.31
C LYS A 43 -27.01 -3.33 -21.84
N TRP A 44 -26.53 -2.43 -20.97
CA TRP A 44 -26.79 -2.43 -19.53
C TRP A 44 -26.85 -0.99 -19.00
N TRP A 45 -27.55 -0.75 -17.89
CA TRP A 45 -27.70 0.58 -17.26
C TRP A 45 -26.79 0.71 -16.02
N PRO A 46 -26.03 1.81 -15.83
CA PRO A 46 -26.07 3.08 -16.56
C PRO A 46 -25.32 3.12 -17.91
N GLY A 47 -24.52 2.10 -18.25
CA GLY A 47 -23.79 2.07 -19.52
C GLY A 47 -22.69 3.14 -19.62
N ASN A 48 -22.30 3.50 -20.85
CA ASN A 48 -21.31 4.56 -21.10
C ASN A 48 -21.96 5.94 -20.97
N LEU A 49 -21.66 6.65 -19.89
CA LEU A 49 -22.12 8.02 -19.68
C LEU A 49 -21.23 9.00 -20.46
N LYS A 50 -21.85 9.77 -21.35
CA LYS A 50 -21.20 10.81 -22.15
C LYS A 50 -21.96 12.14 -21.99
N ALA A 51 -21.21 13.23 -21.84
CA ALA A 51 -21.74 14.59 -21.94
C ALA A 51 -21.14 15.21 -23.21
N GLY A 52 -21.94 15.24 -24.29
CA GLY A 52 -21.44 15.56 -25.63
C GLY A 52 -20.38 14.54 -26.08
N ASP A 53 -19.22 15.04 -26.49
CA ASP A 53 -18.07 14.20 -26.89
C ASP A 53 -17.20 13.73 -25.71
N THR A 54 -17.45 14.23 -24.50
CA THR A 54 -16.61 13.91 -23.33
C THR A 54 -17.13 12.66 -22.61
N HIS A 55 -16.27 11.66 -22.46
CA HIS A 55 -16.54 10.49 -21.63
C HIS A 55 -16.30 10.81 -20.16
N ILE A 56 -17.34 10.64 -19.34
CA ILE A 56 -17.23 10.89 -17.91
C ILE A 56 -16.76 9.60 -17.24
N HIS A 57 -15.54 9.63 -16.71
CA HIS A 57 -15.01 8.53 -15.93
C HIS A 57 -15.84 8.34 -14.66
N HIS A 58 -16.14 7.10 -14.31
CA HIS A 58 -16.90 6.79 -13.11
C HIS A 58 -16.23 7.28 -11.82
N MET A 59 -14.90 7.48 -11.86
CA MET A 59 -14.12 8.17 -10.83
C MET A 59 -14.71 9.52 -10.45
N VAL A 60 -15.26 10.30 -11.40
CA VAL A 60 -15.84 11.63 -11.12
C VAL A 60 -17.03 11.52 -10.15
N PHE A 61 -17.92 10.56 -10.38
CA PHE A 61 -19.02 10.27 -9.45
C PHE A 61 -18.47 9.79 -8.11
N GLY A 62 -17.43 8.95 -8.13
CA GLY A 62 -16.74 8.51 -6.92
C GLY A 62 -16.22 9.66 -6.06
N VAL A 63 -15.54 10.65 -6.67
CA VAL A 63 -15.04 11.85 -5.98
C VAL A 63 -16.19 12.63 -5.36
N ILE A 64 -17.25 12.89 -6.12
CA ILE A 64 -18.43 13.62 -5.62
C ILE A 64 -19.06 12.88 -4.43
N THR A 65 -19.25 11.56 -4.55
CA THR A 65 -19.82 10.74 -3.48
C THR A 65 -18.94 10.75 -2.23
N VAL A 66 -17.62 10.61 -2.37
CA VAL A 66 -16.66 10.70 -1.25
C VAL A 66 -16.74 12.06 -0.57
N LEU A 67 -16.77 13.16 -1.32
CA LEU A 67 -16.82 14.50 -0.76
C LEU A 67 -18.13 14.76 -0.02
N LEU A 68 -19.28 14.44 -0.63
CA LEU A 68 -20.59 14.65 -0.01
C LEU A 68 -20.77 13.81 1.26
N SER A 69 -20.40 12.53 1.19
CA SER A 69 -20.49 11.64 2.36
C SER A 69 -19.49 12.00 3.45
N GLY A 70 -18.26 12.38 3.09
CA GLY A 70 -17.24 12.84 4.02
C GLY A 70 -17.62 14.13 4.72
N ILE A 71 -18.13 15.12 3.98
CA ILE A 71 -18.69 16.36 4.56
C ILE A 71 -19.86 16.01 5.49
N GLY A 72 -20.75 15.10 5.09
CA GLY A 72 -21.85 14.64 5.95
C GLY A 72 -21.36 14.00 7.25
N LEU A 73 -20.34 13.15 7.19
CA LEU A 73 -19.73 12.53 8.38
C LEU A 73 -19.12 13.58 9.31
N ILE A 74 -18.45 14.60 8.76
CA ILE A 74 -17.86 15.70 9.55
C ILE A 74 -18.97 16.57 10.16
N ALA A 75 -19.95 16.97 9.36
CA ALA A 75 -21.04 17.85 9.78
C ALA A 75 -21.95 17.23 10.84
N THR A 76 -21.98 15.89 10.93
CA THR A 76 -22.81 15.14 11.88
C THR A 76 -21.99 14.37 12.91
N ALA A 77 -20.70 14.66 13.05
CA ALA A 77 -19.77 13.86 13.85
C ALA A 77 -20.20 13.71 15.33
N GLU A 78 -20.82 14.74 15.91
CA GLU A 78 -21.21 14.75 17.33
C GLU A 78 -22.61 14.17 17.58
N ASP A 79 -23.56 14.41 16.67
CA ASP A 79 -24.98 14.11 16.88
C ASP A 79 -25.54 13.02 15.93
N SER A 80 -24.69 12.38 15.12
CA SER A 80 -25.16 11.40 14.15
C SER A 80 -25.77 10.15 14.82
N THR A 81 -26.97 9.77 14.36
CA THR A 81 -27.52 8.46 14.69
C THR A 81 -26.67 7.37 14.03
N GLN A 82 -26.60 6.19 14.65
CA GLN A 82 -25.86 5.06 14.10
C GLN A 82 -26.29 4.70 12.66
N VAL A 83 -27.58 4.90 12.33
CA VAL A 83 -28.11 4.70 10.97
C VAL A 83 -27.53 5.75 10.02
N THR A 84 -27.57 7.03 10.38
CA THR A 84 -27.03 8.13 9.57
C THR A 84 -25.55 7.91 9.28
N SER A 85 -24.74 7.65 10.31
CA SER A 85 -23.30 7.41 10.13
C SER A 85 -23.05 6.17 9.26
N SER A 86 -23.87 5.12 9.39
CA SER A 86 -23.74 3.90 8.58
C SER A 86 -24.09 4.11 7.11
N VAL A 87 -25.12 4.90 6.82
CA VAL A 87 -25.49 5.28 5.43
C VAL A 87 -24.38 6.11 4.82
N LEU A 88 -23.92 7.16 5.52
CA LEU A 88 -22.83 8.01 5.04
C LEU A 88 -21.53 7.21 4.83
N ALA A 89 -21.20 6.31 5.75
CA ALA A 89 -20.04 5.44 5.63
C ALA A 89 -20.17 4.47 4.43
N THR A 90 -21.37 3.93 4.18
CA THR A 90 -21.64 3.11 2.98
C THR A 90 -21.41 3.89 1.70
N LEU A 91 -21.97 5.11 1.62
CA LEU A 91 -21.79 6.00 0.46
C LEU A 91 -20.32 6.37 0.26
N PHE A 92 -19.61 6.67 1.35
CA PHE A 92 -18.18 6.94 1.32
C PHE A 92 -17.40 5.72 0.78
N GLY A 93 -17.76 4.51 1.22
CA GLY A 93 -17.19 3.25 0.72
C GLY A 93 -17.43 3.06 -0.77
N ILE A 94 -18.66 3.24 -1.25
CA ILE A 94 -19.01 3.17 -2.67
C ILE A 94 -18.19 4.18 -3.47
N GLY A 95 -18.16 5.45 -3.04
CA GLY A 95 -17.42 6.50 -3.71
C GLY A 95 -15.92 6.20 -3.79
N ALA A 96 -15.33 5.74 -2.68
CA ALA A 96 -13.92 5.36 -2.62
C ALA A 96 -13.60 4.18 -3.57
N ALA A 97 -14.51 3.21 -3.69
CA ALA A 97 -14.36 2.09 -4.61
C ALA A 97 -14.35 2.52 -6.08
N LEU A 98 -15.24 3.45 -6.46
CA LEU A 98 -15.28 4.04 -7.79
C LEU A 98 -14.00 4.84 -8.10
N VAL A 99 -13.43 5.53 -7.11
CA VAL A 99 -12.15 6.22 -7.27
C VAL A 99 -11.00 5.23 -7.43
N LEU A 100 -10.98 4.16 -6.64
CA LEU A 100 -9.89 3.18 -6.65
C LEU A 100 -9.91 2.20 -7.83
N ASP A 101 -11.04 2.00 -8.51
CA ASP A 101 -11.07 1.19 -9.75
C ASP A 101 -10.16 1.80 -10.84
N GLU A 102 -10.01 3.12 -10.85
CA GLU A 102 -9.11 3.88 -11.74
C GLU A 102 -7.83 4.38 -11.04
N PHE A 103 -7.41 3.74 -9.94
CA PHE A 103 -6.23 4.14 -9.18
C PHE A 103 -4.98 4.35 -10.05
N ALA A 104 -4.82 3.55 -11.10
CA ALA A 104 -3.72 3.67 -12.04
C ALA A 104 -3.69 5.04 -12.73
N LEU A 105 -4.84 5.57 -13.15
CA LEU A 105 -4.96 6.87 -13.82
C LEU A 105 -4.66 8.03 -12.86
N ILE A 106 -5.07 7.90 -11.60
CA ILE A 106 -4.81 8.87 -10.53
C ILE A 106 -3.31 8.93 -10.21
N PHE A 107 -2.66 7.77 -10.13
CA PHE A 107 -1.26 7.69 -9.73
C PHE A 107 -0.30 7.98 -10.90
N TYR A 108 -0.63 7.51 -12.10
CA TYR A 108 0.13 7.73 -13.32
C TYR A 108 -0.65 8.72 -14.20
N LEU A 109 -0.48 10.01 -13.91
CA LEU A 109 -1.16 11.14 -14.58
C LEU A 109 -0.81 11.32 -16.09
N ARG A 110 -0.14 10.35 -16.72
CA ARG A 110 0.21 10.37 -18.14
C ARG A 110 -0.48 9.22 -18.86
N ASP A 111 -1.30 9.61 -19.83
CA ASP A 111 -2.30 8.79 -20.53
C ASP A 111 -1.71 7.83 -21.58
N VAL A 112 -0.54 7.26 -21.27
CA VAL A 112 0.08 6.26 -22.14
C VAL A 112 0.72 5.21 -21.25
N TYR A 113 0.42 3.96 -21.59
CA TYR A 113 1.17 2.74 -21.26
C TYR A 113 0.75 1.91 -20.03
N TRP A 114 0.01 0.83 -20.26
CA TRP A 114 0.49 -0.57 -20.41
C TRP A 114 -0.73 -1.49 -20.15
N GLU A 115 -0.90 -2.56 -20.94
CA GLU A 115 -2.05 -3.50 -20.94
C GLU A 115 -2.35 -4.24 -19.60
N GLU A 116 -1.69 -3.89 -18.51
CA GLU A 116 -1.85 -4.49 -17.18
C GLU A 116 -2.83 -3.71 -16.25
N GLN A 117 -3.64 -2.80 -16.80
CA GLN A 117 -4.51 -1.84 -16.08
C GLN A 117 -5.44 -2.44 -15.01
N GLY A 118 -5.85 -3.71 -15.13
CA GLY A 118 -6.68 -4.34 -14.10
C GLY A 118 -5.93 -4.76 -12.84
N ARG A 119 -4.59 -4.80 -12.85
CA ARG A 119 -3.79 -5.48 -11.82
C ARG A 119 -3.45 -4.56 -10.65
N THR A 120 -3.24 -3.27 -10.89
CA THR A 120 -2.85 -2.28 -9.87
C THR A 120 -4.02 -1.76 -9.04
N SER A 121 -5.20 -1.55 -9.65
CA SER A 121 -6.41 -1.18 -8.91
C SER A 121 -6.88 -2.29 -7.97
N VAL A 122 -6.76 -3.55 -8.42
CA VAL A 122 -7.05 -4.73 -7.58
C VAL A 122 -6.13 -4.80 -6.35
N ASP A 123 -4.83 -4.48 -6.49
CA ASP A 123 -3.92 -4.43 -5.35
C ASP A 123 -4.37 -3.38 -4.31
N ALA A 124 -4.73 -2.18 -4.76
CA ALA A 124 -5.20 -1.10 -3.88
C ALA A 124 -6.48 -1.49 -3.13
N VAL A 125 -7.41 -2.15 -3.80
CA VAL A 125 -8.65 -2.67 -3.19
C VAL A 125 -8.36 -3.73 -2.13
N PHE A 126 -7.45 -4.67 -2.39
CA PHE A 126 -7.05 -5.66 -1.40
C PHE A 126 -6.41 -5.02 -0.15
N VAL A 127 -5.59 -3.96 -0.32
CA VAL A 127 -5.07 -3.19 0.82
C VAL A 127 -6.22 -2.60 1.64
N ALA A 128 -7.14 -1.90 0.97
CA ALA A 128 -8.24 -1.20 1.64
C ALA A 128 -9.13 -2.17 2.41
N VAL A 129 -9.50 -3.31 1.81
CA VAL A 129 -10.27 -4.38 2.46
C VAL A 129 -9.52 -4.97 3.66
N ALA A 130 -8.22 -5.27 3.51
CA ALA A 130 -7.43 -5.87 4.59
C ALA A 130 -7.28 -4.92 5.78
N VAL A 131 -6.96 -3.65 5.54
CA VAL A 131 -6.80 -2.63 6.59
C VAL A 131 -8.14 -2.40 7.30
N THR A 132 -9.22 -2.22 6.55
CA THR A 132 -10.56 -2.01 7.11
C THR A 132 -11.03 -3.23 7.89
N GLY A 133 -10.77 -4.44 7.39
CA GLY A 133 -11.07 -5.69 8.08
C GLY A 133 -10.33 -5.82 9.41
N LEU A 134 -9.05 -5.45 9.47
CA LEU A 134 -8.30 -5.41 10.73
C LEU A 134 -8.90 -4.43 11.74
N LEU A 135 -9.27 -3.22 11.28
CA LEU A 135 -9.94 -2.23 12.12
C LEU A 135 -11.30 -2.74 12.64
N LEU A 136 -12.07 -3.45 11.82
CA LEU A 136 -13.34 -4.07 12.22
C LEU A 136 -13.17 -5.15 13.29
N LEU A 137 -12.11 -5.96 13.17
CA LEU A 137 -11.74 -6.93 14.19
C LEU A 137 -11.22 -6.27 15.48
N GLY A 138 -11.09 -4.94 15.51
CA GLY A 138 -10.62 -4.20 16.67
C GLY A 138 -9.11 -4.17 16.80
N VAL A 139 -8.40 -4.66 15.78
CA VAL A 139 -6.95 -4.56 15.71
C VAL A 139 -6.63 -3.12 15.34
N GLN A 140 -6.39 -2.29 16.36
CA GLN A 140 -5.94 -0.92 16.18
C GLN A 140 -4.44 -0.85 16.46
N PRO A 141 -3.64 -0.07 15.71
CA PRO A 141 -2.22 0.11 15.98
C PRO A 141 -1.94 0.52 17.44
N ALA A 142 -2.85 1.29 18.04
CA ALA A 142 -2.75 1.79 19.41
C ALA A 142 -3.01 0.72 20.50
N THR A 143 -3.69 -0.38 20.18
CA THR A 143 -3.97 -1.48 21.13
C THR A 143 -2.69 -2.07 21.71
N PHE A 144 -1.62 -2.09 20.91
CA PHE A 144 -0.31 -2.63 21.30
C PHE A 144 0.62 -1.56 21.89
N LEU A 145 0.18 -0.31 21.95
CA LEU A 145 0.95 0.83 22.48
C LEU A 145 0.51 1.22 23.89
N ASP A 146 -0.34 0.42 24.55
CA ASP A 146 -0.83 0.67 25.92
C ASP A 146 -1.68 1.96 26.03
N TYR A 147 -2.51 2.19 25.01
CA TYR A 147 -3.35 3.39 24.87
C TYR A 147 -4.38 3.58 26.00
N ASP A 148 -4.92 2.49 26.54
CA ASP A 148 -5.90 2.56 27.63
C ASP A 148 -5.27 3.08 28.94
N SER A 149 -4.02 2.69 29.21
CA SER A 149 -3.20 3.21 30.31
C SER A 149 -2.89 4.70 30.12
N PHE A 150 -2.66 5.15 28.89
CA PHE A 150 -2.46 6.57 28.55
C PHE A 150 -3.72 7.41 28.79
N ARG A 151 -4.90 6.90 28.40
CA ARG A 151 -6.17 7.64 28.52
C ARG A 151 -6.64 7.78 29.96
N GLN A 152 -6.38 6.80 30.83
CA GLN A 152 -6.80 6.83 32.24
C GLN A 152 -5.81 7.54 33.18
N SER A 153 -4.52 7.67 32.81
CA SER A 153 -3.50 8.23 33.71
C SER A 153 -3.18 9.70 33.41
N ARG A 154 -3.14 10.55 34.46
CA ARG A 154 -2.63 11.94 34.40
C ARG A 154 -1.11 12.03 34.57
N GLY A 155 -0.41 10.92 34.76
CA GLY A 155 1.02 10.89 35.04
C GLY A 155 1.87 11.21 33.80
N ILE A 156 2.77 12.18 33.91
CA ILE A 156 3.72 12.55 32.84
C ILE A 156 4.55 11.33 32.38
N GLY A 157 4.92 10.44 33.30
CA GLY A 157 5.67 9.22 32.99
C GLY A 157 4.98 8.29 31.99
N VAL A 158 3.66 8.09 32.11
CA VAL A 158 2.90 7.24 31.16
C VAL A 158 2.81 7.92 29.79
N ARG A 159 2.66 9.24 29.75
CA ARG A 159 2.66 10.01 28.49
C ARG A 159 3.99 9.93 27.76
N VAL A 160 5.10 10.07 28.50
CA VAL A 160 6.45 9.90 27.95
C VAL A 160 6.68 8.46 27.49
N GLY A 161 6.26 7.47 28.29
CA GLY A 161 6.33 6.05 27.92
C GLY A 161 5.57 5.74 26.62
N PHE A 162 4.34 6.24 26.48
CA PHE A 162 3.53 6.10 25.26
C PHE A 162 4.18 6.80 24.06
N ALA A 163 4.68 8.03 24.23
CA ALA A 163 5.36 8.75 23.16
C ALA A 163 6.61 8.00 22.68
N LEU A 164 7.39 7.41 23.60
CA LEU A 164 8.55 6.59 23.29
C LEU A 164 8.17 5.28 22.59
N SER A 165 7.12 4.59 23.05
CA SER A 165 6.66 3.35 22.42
C SER A 165 6.13 3.59 21.00
N LEU A 166 5.36 4.66 20.80
CA LEU A 166 4.89 5.11 19.49
C LEU A 166 6.06 5.47 18.57
N ALA A 167 7.03 6.26 19.07
CA ALA A 167 8.22 6.62 18.30
C ALA A 167 9.02 5.38 17.89
N LEU A 168 9.22 4.42 18.81
CA LEU A 168 9.89 3.16 18.52
C LEU A 168 9.16 2.34 17.45
N ASN A 169 7.83 2.23 17.55
CA ASN A 169 7.01 1.51 16.59
C ASN A 169 7.10 2.14 15.19
N LEU A 170 7.03 3.47 15.11
CA LEU A 170 7.21 4.22 13.86
C LEU A 170 8.62 4.06 13.29
N LEU A 171 9.66 4.07 14.12
CA LEU A 171 11.05 3.82 13.71
C LEU A 171 11.22 2.41 13.15
N LEU A 172 10.64 1.40 13.80
CA LEU A 172 10.67 0.02 13.29
C LEU A 172 9.92 -0.09 11.95
N ALA A 173 8.74 0.53 11.82
CA ALA A 173 8.01 0.58 10.55
C ALA A 173 8.84 1.25 9.44
N ALA A 174 9.48 2.38 9.74
CA ALA A 174 10.37 3.07 8.81
C ALA A 174 11.55 2.19 8.38
N VAL A 175 12.18 1.46 9.30
CA VAL A 175 13.25 0.50 8.96
C VAL A 175 12.73 -0.62 8.04
N VAL A 176 11.54 -1.16 8.31
CA VAL A 176 10.94 -2.22 7.49
C VAL A 176 10.59 -1.71 6.08
N ILE A 177 10.07 -0.49 5.97
CA ILE A 177 9.79 0.19 4.70
C ILE A 177 11.08 0.47 3.94
N ALA A 178 12.13 1.00 4.60
CA ALA A 178 13.44 1.23 4.00
C ALA A 178 14.11 -0.07 3.49
N LYS A 179 13.75 -1.21 4.10
CA LYS A 179 14.12 -2.57 3.64
C LYS A 179 13.28 -3.08 2.47
N GLY A 180 12.35 -2.27 1.94
CA GLY A 180 11.48 -2.57 0.81
C GLY A 180 10.28 -3.45 1.16
N LYS A 181 9.98 -3.69 2.45
CA LYS A 181 8.93 -4.61 2.89
C LYS A 181 7.65 -3.86 3.27
N ILE A 182 7.12 -3.09 2.32
CA ILE A 182 5.94 -2.21 2.53
C ILE A 182 4.80 -2.96 3.23
N TRP A 183 4.42 -4.13 2.74
CA TRP A 183 3.36 -4.97 3.33
C TRP A 183 3.66 -5.42 4.77
N THR A 184 4.89 -5.86 5.05
CA THR A 184 5.28 -6.24 6.43
C THR A 184 5.31 -5.02 7.35
N GLY A 185 5.66 -3.84 6.82
CA GLY A 185 5.58 -2.58 7.56
C GLY A 185 4.13 -2.22 7.87
N LEU A 186 3.27 -2.24 6.85
CA LEU A 186 1.84 -1.93 6.98
C LEU A 186 1.16 -2.84 7.99
N PHE A 187 1.20 -4.16 7.80
CA PHE A 187 0.60 -5.11 8.74
C PHE A 187 1.33 -5.15 10.09
N GLY A 188 2.63 -4.83 10.09
CA GLY A 188 3.40 -4.74 11.33
C GLY A 188 2.96 -3.59 12.23
N MET A 189 2.43 -2.49 11.69
CA MET A 189 1.84 -1.43 12.53
C MET A 189 0.63 -1.92 13.33
N PHE A 190 -0.08 -2.93 12.81
CA PHE A 190 -1.19 -3.59 13.50
C PHE A 190 -0.73 -4.76 14.38
N PHE A 191 0.51 -5.24 14.21
CA PHE A 191 1.04 -6.38 14.94
C PHE A 191 2.56 -6.27 15.08
N ALA A 192 3.01 -5.64 16.18
CA ALA A 192 4.40 -5.27 16.43
C ALA A 192 5.44 -6.40 16.24
N PRO A 193 5.18 -7.69 16.55
CA PRO A 193 6.14 -8.76 16.27
C PRO A 193 6.53 -8.88 14.80
N LEU A 194 5.63 -8.55 13.86
CA LEU A 194 5.96 -8.52 12.43
C LEU A 194 6.98 -7.42 12.09
N LEU A 195 6.96 -6.28 12.79
CA LEU A 195 7.96 -5.23 12.61
C LEU A 195 9.33 -5.69 13.09
N LEU A 196 9.42 -6.37 14.23
CA LEU A 196 10.68 -6.93 14.73
C LEU A 196 11.24 -7.97 13.74
N ILE A 197 10.42 -8.92 13.29
CA ILE A 197 10.81 -9.91 12.30
C ILE A 197 11.22 -9.23 10.98
N GLY A 198 10.46 -8.23 10.54
CA GLY A 198 10.72 -7.44 9.34
C GLY A 198 12.04 -6.68 9.41
N ALA A 199 12.36 -6.13 10.59
CA ALA A 199 13.57 -5.37 10.87
C ALA A 199 14.80 -6.26 10.99
N VAL A 200 14.71 -7.43 11.63
CA VAL A 200 15.84 -8.37 11.77
C VAL A 200 16.14 -9.08 10.45
N ARG A 201 15.12 -9.47 9.67
CA ARG A 201 15.32 -10.21 8.42
C ARG A 201 15.99 -9.37 7.33
N LEU A 202 16.75 -10.06 6.46
CA LEU A 202 17.36 -9.49 5.26
C LEU A 202 16.39 -8.60 4.47
N SER A 203 16.91 -7.49 3.95
CA SER A 203 16.18 -6.53 3.12
C SER A 203 15.95 -7.07 1.71
N ARG A 204 14.97 -6.51 0.99
CA ARG A 204 14.78 -6.80 -0.43
C ARG A 204 15.99 -6.32 -1.24
N PRO A 205 16.40 -7.03 -2.30
CA PRO A 205 17.63 -6.74 -3.04
C PRO A 205 17.60 -5.38 -3.74
N GLY A 206 16.43 -4.90 -4.18
CA GLY A 206 16.24 -3.58 -4.79
C GLY A 206 16.04 -2.41 -3.82
N ALA A 207 16.02 -2.65 -2.50
CA ALA A 207 15.68 -1.62 -1.51
C ALA A 207 16.84 -0.65 -1.22
N PRO A 208 16.56 0.60 -0.79
CA PRO A 208 17.59 1.55 -0.36
C PRO A 208 18.53 0.98 0.71
N TRP A 209 17.99 0.18 1.66
CA TRP A 209 18.80 -0.50 2.67
C TRP A 209 19.83 -1.47 2.07
N ALA A 210 19.46 -2.21 1.02
CA ALA A 210 20.36 -3.15 0.36
C ALA A 210 21.50 -2.41 -0.36
N ARG A 211 21.23 -1.24 -0.93
CA ARG A 211 22.25 -0.37 -1.55
C ARG A 211 23.33 0.02 -0.53
N TRP A 212 22.90 0.58 0.59
CA TRP A 212 23.82 1.07 1.61
C TRP A 212 24.56 -0.07 2.33
N ARG A 213 23.85 -1.17 2.64
CA ARG A 213 24.39 -2.20 3.54
C ARG A 213 25.03 -3.41 2.83
N TYR A 214 24.64 -3.71 1.60
CA TYR A 214 25.11 -4.89 0.85
C TYR A 214 25.98 -4.56 -0.36
N GLY A 215 26.18 -3.28 -0.71
CA GLY A 215 27.03 -2.88 -1.84
C GLY A 215 28.41 -3.56 -1.84
N ASN A 216 29.04 -3.66 -0.67
CA ASN A 216 30.36 -4.28 -0.51
C ASN A 216 30.29 -5.77 -0.06
N ARG A 217 29.12 -6.42 -0.12
CA ARG A 217 28.91 -7.79 0.38
C ARG A 217 28.19 -8.68 -0.64
N PRO A 218 28.87 -9.16 -1.70
CA PRO A 218 28.25 -9.89 -2.80
C PRO A 218 27.56 -11.19 -2.34
N LYS A 219 28.14 -11.92 -1.38
CA LYS A 219 27.55 -13.14 -0.82
C LYS A 219 26.23 -12.89 -0.09
N THR A 220 26.04 -11.72 0.52
CA THR A 220 24.79 -11.36 1.21
C THR A 220 23.72 -10.92 0.21
N MET A 221 24.12 -10.20 -0.85
CA MET A 221 23.22 -9.81 -1.94
C MET A 221 22.68 -11.03 -2.70
N SER A 222 23.53 -12.00 -3.06
CA SER A 222 23.09 -13.22 -3.74
C SER A 222 22.12 -14.05 -2.90
N ARG A 223 22.37 -14.16 -1.58
CA ARG A 223 21.44 -14.78 -0.63
C ARG A 223 20.10 -14.06 -0.57
N ALA A 224 20.10 -12.72 -0.60
CA ALA A 224 18.86 -11.92 -0.60
C ALA A 224 18.05 -12.15 -1.89
N ILE A 225 18.70 -12.18 -3.05
CA ILE A 225 18.07 -12.48 -4.35
C ILE A 225 17.47 -13.89 -4.38
N ALA A 226 18.24 -14.91 -4.02
CA ALA A 226 17.78 -16.30 -4.04
C ALA A 226 16.57 -16.51 -3.12
N ARG A 227 16.60 -15.88 -1.93
CA ARG A 227 15.51 -15.88 -0.98
C ARG A 227 14.26 -15.19 -1.53
N GLU A 228 14.43 -13.98 -2.06
CA GLU A 228 13.32 -13.19 -2.60
C GLU A 228 12.60 -13.97 -3.71
N ARG A 229 13.37 -14.60 -4.61
CA ARG A 229 12.83 -15.45 -5.67
C ARG A 229 12.04 -16.65 -5.12
N ARG A 230 12.55 -17.33 -4.09
CA ARG A 230 11.89 -18.49 -3.47
C ARG A 230 10.53 -18.13 -2.88
N TYR A 231 10.44 -17.02 -2.13
CA TYR A 231 9.20 -16.66 -1.43
C TYR A 231 8.23 -15.85 -2.30
N ARG A 232 8.69 -15.02 -3.23
CA ARG A 232 7.79 -14.27 -4.11
C ARG A 232 7.16 -15.11 -5.21
N ARG A 233 7.85 -16.14 -5.72
CA ARG A 233 7.34 -16.95 -6.85
C ARG A 233 5.93 -17.52 -6.64
N PRO A 234 5.61 -18.20 -5.52
CA PRO A 234 4.25 -18.71 -5.33
C PRO A 234 3.22 -17.59 -5.19
N VAL A 235 3.58 -16.48 -4.53
CA VAL A 235 2.69 -15.34 -4.30
C VAL A 235 2.36 -14.60 -5.60
N ILE A 236 3.36 -14.32 -6.43
CA ILE A 236 3.17 -13.65 -7.72
C ILE A 236 2.33 -14.53 -8.65
N ARG A 237 2.58 -15.84 -8.67
CA ARG A 237 1.78 -16.80 -9.46
C ARG A 237 0.32 -16.82 -9.01
N ALA A 238 0.07 -16.94 -7.70
CA ALA A 238 -1.28 -16.91 -7.15
C ALA A 238 -1.98 -15.56 -7.45
N LYS A 239 -1.24 -14.45 -7.33
CA LYS A 239 -1.75 -13.12 -7.66
C LYS A 239 -2.16 -13.02 -9.13
N ILE A 240 -1.29 -13.41 -10.07
CA ILE A 240 -1.63 -13.40 -11.51
C ILE A 240 -2.84 -14.27 -11.78
N PHE A 241 -2.87 -15.49 -11.23
CA PHE A 241 -3.99 -16.40 -11.42
C PHE A 241 -5.33 -15.80 -10.92
N ILE A 242 -5.34 -15.17 -9.74
CA ILE A 242 -6.54 -14.47 -9.24
C ILE A 242 -6.90 -13.31 -10.15
N GLN A 243 -5.92 -12.56 -10.66
CA GLN A 243 -6.14 -11.46 -11.58
C GLN A 243 -6.71 -11.93 -12.91
N ASP A 244 -6.25 -13.05 -13.43
CA ASP A 244 -6.74 -13.69 -14.67
C ASP A 244 -8.15 -14.25 -14.47
N LEU A 245 -8.42 -14.85 -13.31
CA LEU A 245 -9.75 -15.29 -12.91
C LEU A 245 -10.72 -14.10 -12.83
N ILE A 246 -10.29 -13.00 -12.23
CA ILE A 246 -11.06 -11.76 -12.22
C ILE A 246 -11.20 -11.27 -13.67
N ALA A 247 -10.15 -11.19 -14.48
CA ALA A 247 -10.22 -10.73 -15.86
C ALA A 247 -11.07 -11.62 -16.80
N GLY A 248 -11.35 -12.86 -16.40
CA GLY A 248 -12.17 -13.81 -17.15
C GLY A 248 -11.38 -14.70 -18.12
N THR A 249 -10.06 -14.70 -18.02
CA THR A 249 -9.15 -15.52 -18.86
C THR A 249 -8.23 -16.36 -17.98
N PRO A 250 -8.75 -17.27 -17.12
CA PRO A 250 -7.92 -18.05 -16.22
C PRO A 250 -7.02 -19.02 -17.03
N ASP A 251 -5.72 -18.71 -17.11
CA ASP A 251 -4.71 -19.59 -17.70
C ASP A 251 -3.54 -19.81 -16.73
N ILE A 252 -3.33 -21.07 -16.37
CA ILE A 252 -2.25 -21.48 -15.46
C ILE A 252 -0.89 -21.28 -16.11
N GLU A 253 -0.76 -21.51 -17.42
CA GLU A 253 0.52 -21.40 -18.12
C GLU A 253 0.92 -19.94 -18.29
N HIS A 254 -0.02 -19.06 -18.64
CA HIS A 254 0.16 -17.62 -18.57
C HIS A 254 0.60 -17.18 -17.16
N ALA A 255 -0.10 -17.60 -16.11
CA ALA A 255 0.25 -17.22 -14.74
C ALA A 255 1.65 -17.69 -14.31
N ARG A 256 2.13 -18.83 -14.83
CA ARG A 256 3.49 -19.33 -14.58
C ARG A 256 4.55 -18.51 -15.31
N THR A 257 4.37 -18.31 -16.61
CA THR A 257 5.33 -17.61 -17.47
C THR A 257 5.42 -16.13 -17.10
N ALA A 258 4.28 -15.46 -16.92
CA ALA A 258 4.22 -14.08 -16.46
C ALA A 258 4.83 -13.90 -15.06
N ALA A 259 4.66 -14.86 -14.14
CA ALA A 259 5.31 -14.80 -12.83
C ALA A 259 6.84 -14.86 -12.92
N GLU A 260 7.39 -15.63 -13.87
CA GLU A 260 8.83 -15.75 -14.06
C GLU A 260 9.43 -14.51 -14.71
N ALA A 261 8.76 -13.95 -15.72
CA ALA A 261 9.12 -12.68 -16.34
C ALA A 261 9.10 -11.53 -15.30
N GLU A 262 8.05 -11.46 -14.49
CA GLU A 262 7.91 -10.45 -13.44
C GLU A 262 9.00 -10.60 -12.35
N LEU A 263 9.35 -11.83 -11.97
CA LEU A 263 10.45 -12.08 -11.05
C LEU A 263 11.80 -11.64 -11.61
N GLN A 264 12.07 -11.88 -12.90
CA GLN A 264 13.30 -11.43 -13.55
C GLN A 264 13.39 -9.90 -13.58
N ARG A 265 12.28 -9.22 -13.87
CA ARG A 265 12.20 -7.77 -13.90
C ARG A 265 12.35 -7.12 -12.51
N THR A 266 11.72 -7.71 -11.49
CA THR A 266 11.60 -7.06 -10.16
C THR A 266 12.64 -7.50 -9.14
N VAL A 267 13.17 -8.73 -9.24
CA VAL A 267 14.16 -9.27 -8.29
C VAL A 267 15.57 -9.03 -8.81
N VAL A 268 15.91 -7.76 -8.98
CA VAL A 268 17.24 -7.31 -9.39
C VAL A 268 17.95 -6.67 -8.20
N ALA A 269 19.28 -6.81 -8.16
CA ALA A 269 20.09 -6.07 -7.19
C ALA A 269 19.91 -4.57 -7.40
N ALA A 270 19.83 -3.82 -6.32
CA ALA A 270 19.78 -2.37 -6.45
C ALA A 270 21.06 -1.86 -7.15
N PRO A 271 20.95 -0.86 -8.05
CA PRO A 271 22.11 -0.27 -8.71
C PRO A 271 23.16 0.19 -7.69
N SER A 272 24.43 0.03 -8.03
CA SER A 272 25.55 0.58 -7.25
C SER A 272 25.32 2.07 -6.99
N ALA A 273 25.77 2.57 -5.84
CA ALA A 273 25.72 4.00 -5.58
C ALA A 273 26.45 4.74 -6.71
N PRO A 274 25.91 5.85 -7.23
CA PRO A 274 26.63 6.66 -8.19
C PRO A 274 27.99 7.04 -7.58
N PRO A 275 29.09 6.99 -8.36
CA PRO A 275 30.40 7.34 -7.86
C PRO A 275 30.34 8.75 -7.25
N PRO A 276 31.05 9.00 -6.12
CA PRO A 276 31.12 10.33 -5.55
C PRO A 276 31.60 11.30 -6.64
N HIS A 277 30.94 12.45 -6.76
CA HIS A 277 31.29 13.45 -7.74
C HIS A 277 32.81 13.78 -7.65
N PRO A 278 33.53 13.86 -8.78
CA PRO A 278 35.00 14.02 -8.82
C PRO A 278 35.54 15.19 -7.98
N HIS A 279 34.70 16.19 -7.70
CA HIS A 279 35.08 17.42 -6.99
C HIS A 279 35.22 17.28 -5.46
N LEU A 280 34.94 16.11 -4.87
CA LEU A 280 35.08 15.87 -3.43
C LEU A 280 36.28 14.99 -3.05
N LEU A 281 37.15 14.64 -4.01
CA LEU A 281 38.41 13.98 -3.68
C LEU A 281 39.36 14.99 -3.00
N PRO A 282 39.94 14.66 -1.82
CA PRO A 282 40.97 15.51 -1.22
C PRO A 282 42.10 15.67 -2.23
N ARG A 283 42.35 16.92 -2.64
CA ARG A 283 43.42 17.27 -3.58
C ARG A 283 44.72 16.75 -2.96
N ARG A 284 45.32 15.71 -3.55
CA ARG A 284 46.65 15.21 -3.19
C ARG A 284 47.58 16.42 -3.25
N ARG A 285 48.16 16.84 -2.11
CA ARG A 285 49.15 17.94 -2.09
C ARG A 285 50.25 17.53 -3.07
N ALA A 286 50.45 18.33 -4.10
CA ALA A 286 51.63 18.20 -4.95
C ALA A 286 52.86 18.50 -4.08
N GLU A 287 53.82 17.59 -4.05
CA GLU A 287 55.16 17.87 -3.54
C GLU A 287 55.81 18.94 -4.41
N PRO A 288 56.54 19.91 -3.84
CA PRO A 288 57.20 20.95 -4.61
C PRO A 288 58.35 20.33 -5.42
N ALA A 289 58.33 20.55 -6.73
CA ALA A 289 59.40 20.16 -7.64
C ALA A 289 60.68 20.93 -7.28
N GLY A 290 61.80 20.18 -7.25
CA GLY A 290 63.12 20.69 -6.92
C GLY A 290 63.59 21.78 -7.88
N ASP A 291 64.21 22.79 -7.28
CA ASP A 291 64.83 23.93 -7.93
C ASP A 291 66.19 23.49 -8.50
N HIS A 292 66.30 23.43 -9.83
CA HIS A 292 67.59 23.36 -10.51
C HIS A 292 67.71 24.61 -11.39
N ALA A 293 68.18 25.69 -10.77
CA ALA A 293 68.79 26.82 -11.46
C ALA A 293 70.18 26.41 -11.97
N ALA A 294 70.45 26.75 -13.23
CA ALA A 294 71.76 26.70 -13.85
C ALA A 294 72.57 27.94 -13.48
N ASP A 295 73.87 27.77 -13.22
CA ASP A 295 75.00 28.40 -13.93
C ASP A 295 76.24 28.58 -13.03
N GLU A 296 77.40 28.25 -13.62
CA GLU A 296 78.81 28.54 -13.26
C GLU A 296 79.47 27.86 -12.03
#